data_AF-A0AAV6Q4L7-F1
#
_entry.id   AF-A0AAV6Q4L7-F1
#
_cell.length_a   1.000
_cell.length_b   1.000
_cell.length_c   1.000
_cell.angle_alpha   90.00
_cell.angle_beta   90.00
_cell.angle_gamma   90.00
#
_symmetry.space_group_name_H-M   'P 1'
#
loop_
_entity.id
_entity.type
_entity.pdbx_description
1 polymer ?
#
loop_
_entity_poly.entity_id
_entity_poly.type
_entity_poly.pdbx_seq_one_letter_code
_entity_poly.pdbx_strand_id
1 'polypeptide(L)'
;MFHIHWDQSDLGAIQNAVMATFFDIYEDGILDMLVLSQAPGKNDLIIHALKNNFEADAYFVKVMVLSGLCSNNCPEDVNAFGVNQPGPYVMYTTMDSNGYMKNASAGQLSQSAHFSLQLPYTVLGLGRSANFLDHLFVGIPRQPGETFVYRKSLAGLHVHTRLLLLNPAQ
;
A
#
# COMPACT_ATOMS: atom_id res chain seq x y z
N MET A 1 -15.99 25.88 -0.68
CA MET A 1 -16.57 24.64 -1.27
C MET A 1 -15.43 23.91 -1.94
N PHE A 2 -15.27 22.61 -1.72
CA PHE A 2 -14.17 21.85 -2.34
C PHE A 2 -14.62 21.40 -3.74
N HIS A 3 -13.74 21.55 -4.74
CA HIS A 3 -13.99 21.15 -6.12
C HIS A 3 -12.96 20.09 -6.52
N ILE A 4 -13.46 18.94 -6.99
CA ILE A 4 -12.63 17.83 -7.48
C ILE A 4 -12.81 17.75 -8.99
N HIS A 5 -11.71 17.84 -9.73
CA HIS A 5 -11.67 17.68 -11.17
C HIS A 5 -11.20 16.24 -11.47
N TRP A 6 -12.09 15.41 -12.02
CA TRP A 6 -11.85 13.98 -12.24
C TRP A 6 -11.27 13.64 -13.62
N ASP A 7 -11.42 14.54 -14.59
CA ASP A 7 -11.16 14.26 -16.00
C ASP A 7 -10.05 15.16 -16.52
N GLN A 8 -8.89 15.10 -15.86
CA GLN A 8 -7.72 15.86 -16.28
C GLN A 8 -6.85 14.99 -17.19
N SER A 9 -6.80 15.37 -18.47
CA SER A 9 -6.12 14.60 -19.52
C SER A 9 -4.60 14.71 -19.47
N ASP A 10 -4.06 15.81 -18.94
CA ASP A 10 -2.62 16.06 -18.86
C ASP A 10 -2.23 16.74 -17.55
N LEU A 11 -1.15 16.27 -16.94
CA LEU A 11 -0.53 16.87 -15.77
C LEU A 11 -0.02 18.29 -16.08
N GLY A 12 0.44 18.54 -17.31
CA GLY A 12 0.89 19.84 -17.78
C GLY A 12 -0.20 20.92 -17.81
N ALA A 13 -1.48 20.54 -17.81
CA ALA A 13 -2.60 21.47 -17.79
C ALA A 13 -2.92 22.01 -16.38
N ILE A 14 -2.32 21.43 -15.32
CA ILE A 14 -2.54 21.88 -13.94
C ILE A 14 -1.60 23.03 -13.61
N GLN A 15 -2.11 24.25 -13.66
CA GLN A 15 -1.36 25.44 -13.26
C GLN A 15 -1.40 25.65 -11.73
N ASN A 16 -0.36 26.26 -11.17
CA ASN A 16 -0.23 26.56 -9.74
C ASN A 16 -0.37 25.33 -8.84
N ALA A 17 0.21 24.19 -9.23
CA ALA A 17 0.27 23.00 -8.39
C ALA A 17 1.10 23.27 -7.11
N VAL A 18 0.54 22.90 -5.96
CA VAL A 18 1.14 23.12 -4.63
C VAL A 18 1.61 21.80 -4.03
N MET A 19 0.88 20.71 -4.27
CA MET A 19 1.17 19.39 -3.73
C MET A 19 0.66 18.31 -4.69
N ALA A 20 1.34 17.18 -4.74
CA ALA A 20 0.86 15.98 -5.42
C ALA A 20 1.09 14.76 -4.54
N THR A 21 0.22 13.76 -4.64
CA THR A 21 0.35 12.48 -3.96
C THR A 21 -0.15 11.35 -4.84
N PHE A 22 0.38 10.15 -4.61
CA PHE A 22 -0.02 8.94 -5.32
C PHE A 22 -1.05 8.18 -4.48
N PHE A 23 -2.15 7.78 -5.10
CA PHE A 23 -3.20 7.00 -4.44
C PHE A 23 -3.85 6.04 -5.45
N ASP A 24 -4.19 4.84 -5.01
CA ASP A 24 -4.82 3.81 -5.84
C ASP A 24 -6.35 3.97 -5.69
N ILE A 25 -6.96 4.85 -6.49
CA ILE A 25 -8.37 5.24 -6.33
C ILE A 25 -9.29 4.05 -6.64
N TYR A 26 -8.89 3.22 -7.59
CA TYR A 26 -9.67 2.08 -8.09
C TYR A 26 -9.31 0.75 -7.43
N GLU A 27 -8.37 0.75 -6.48
CA GLU A 27 -7.83 -0.44 -5.81
C GLU A 27 -7.32 -1.52 -6.77
N ASP A 28 -6.88 -1.13 -7.97
CA ASP A 28 -6.41 -2.04 -9.03
C ASP A 28 -4.89 -2.25 -9.01
N GLY A 29 -4.16 -1.50 -8.17
CA GLY A 29 -2.71 -1.61 -8.00
C GLY A 29 -1.93 -0.63 -8.88
N ILE A 30 -2.61 0.12 -9.73
CA ILE A 30 -2.04 1.22 -10.50
C ILE A 30 -2.23 2.49 -9.68
N LEU A 31 -1.12 3.16 -9.35
CA LEU A 31 -1.19 4.40 -8.58
C LEU A 31 -1.64 5.56 -9.47
N ASP A 32 -2.80 6.12 -9.16
CA ASP A 32 -3.29 7.38 -9.68
C ASP A 32 -2.62 8.56 -8.97
N MET A 33 -2.83 9.76 -9.51
CA MET A 33 -2.27 10.99 -8.94
C MET A 33 -3.39 11.90 -8.45
N LEU A 34 -3.25 12.40 -7.22
CA LEU A 34 -4.04 13.50 -6.69
C LEU A 34 -3.15 14.74 -6.63
N VAL A 35 -3.53 15.81 -7.32
CA VAL A 35 -2.78 17.07 -7.38
C VAL A 35 -3.62 18.19 -6.80
N LEU A 36 -3.05 18.91 -5.85
CA LEU A 36 -3.64 20.10 -5.25
C LEU A 36 -3.10 21.33 -5.97
N SER A 37 -3.97 22.18 -6.50
CA SER A 37 -3.59 23.45 -7.11
C SER A 37 -4.31 24.63 -6.48
N GLN A 38 -3.75 25.83 -6.63
CA GLN A 38 -4.38 27.07 -6.16
C GLN A 38 -5.05 27.81 -7.31
N ALA A 39 -6.29 28.26 -7.09
CA ALA A 39 -7.02 29.06 -8.06
C ALA A 39 -6.33 30.41 -8.29
N PRO A 40 -6.18 30.89 -9.54
CA PRO A 40 -5.57 32.20 -9.81
C PRO A 40 -6.28 33.33 -9.05
N GLY A 41 -5.53 34.10 -8.26
CA GLY A 41 -6.04 35.26 -7.53
C GLY A 41 -6.98 34.94 -6.36
N LYS A 42 -7.10 33.67 -5.93
CA LYS A 42 -7.87 33.25 -4.76
C LYS A 42 -7.05 32.30 -3.89
N ASN A 43 -7.36 32.25 -2.59
CA ASN A 43 -6.80 31.24 -1.68
C ASN A 43 -7.53 29.89 -1.76
N ASP A 44 -8.45 29.72 -2.71
CA ASP A 44 -9.19 28.48 -2.89
C ASP A 44 -8.26 27.39 -3.47
N LEU A 45 -8.36 26.19 -2.88
CA LEU A 45 -7.64 24.99 -3.31
C LEU A 45 -8.55 24.12 -4.18
N ILE A 46 -7.97 23.56 -5.24
CA ILE A 46 -8.63 22.68 -6.20
C ILE A 46 -7.90 21.34 -6.18
N ILE A 47 -8.64 20.23 -6.09
CA ILE A 47 -8.08 18.88 -6.18
C ILE A 47 -8.32 18.37 -7.59
N HIS A 48 -7.26 17.89 -8.24
CA HIS A 48 -7.31 17.22 -9.53
C HIS A 48 -6.99 15.75 -9.29
N ALA A 49 -7.84 14.85 -9.75
CA ALA A 49 -7.59 13.42 -9.78
C ALA A 49 -7.25 13.02 -11.21
N LEU A 50 -6.04 12.49 -11.41
CA LEU A 50 -5.58 11.99 -12.70
C LEU A 50 -5.50 10.49 -12.63
N LYS A 51 -6.30 9.83 -13.48
CA LYS A 51 -6.23 8.39 -13.63
C LYS A 51 -4.94 8.01 -14.35
N ASN A 52 -4.15 7.13 -13.74
CA ASN A 52 -3.02 6.54 -14.41
C ASN A 52 -3.51 5.35 -15.26
N ASN A 53 -3.36 5.47 -16.58
CA ASN A 53 -3.74 4.43 -17.54
C ASN A 53 -2.54 3.60 -18.02
N PHE A 54 -1.42 3.65 -17.29
CA PHE A 54 -0.27 2.81 -17.59
C PHE A 54 -0.56 1.36 -17.22
N GLU A 55 -1.10 0.63 -18.18
CA GLU A 55 -1.22 -0.82 -18.11
C GLU A 55 0.11 -1.44 -18.53
N ALA A 56 0.88 -1.91 -17.55
CA ALA A 56 2.01 -2.80 -17.78
C ALA A 56 1.65 -4.20 -17.28
N ASP A 57 2.01 -5.23 -18.07
CA ASP A 57 1.90 -6.64 -17.65
C ASP A 57 2.87 -6.90 -16.50
N ALA A 58 2.52 -6.53 -15.27
CA ALA A 58 3.34 -6.73 -14.10
C ALA A 58 2.49 -7.32 -12.97
N TYR A 59 2.99 -8.40 -12.39
CA TYR A 59 2.44 -8.95 -11.17
C TYR A 59 2.90 -8.11 -9.99
N PHE A 60 2.04 -7.95 -9.00
CA PHE A 60 2.34 -7.33 -7.72
C PHE A 60 1.59 -8.07 -6.62
N VAL A 61 2.10 -8.00 -5.39
CA VAL A 61 1.39 -8.46 -4.20
C VAL A 61 0.98 -7.26 -3.36
N LYS A 62 -0.28 -7.25 -2.92
CA LYS A 62 -0.81 -6.28 -1.96
C LYS A 62 -0.88 -6.95 -0.59
N VAL A 63 -0.19 -6.39 0.40
CA VAL A 63 -0.17 -6.91 1.76
C VAL A 63 -0.65 -5.84 2.73
N MET A 64 -1.66 -6.18 3.53
CA MET A 64 -2.14 -5.34 4.62
C MET A 64 -2.00 -6.11 5.93
N VAL A 65 -1.22 -5.54 6.84
CA VAL A 65 -1.03 -6.06 8.18
C VAL A 65 -1.92 -5.28 9.13
N LEU A 66 -2.76 -5.99 9.85
CA LEU A 66 -3.69 -5.38 10.79
C LEU A 66 -3.09 -5.38 12.20
N SER A 67 -3.72 -4.63 13.09
CA SER A 67 -3.34 -4.59 14.50
C SER A 67 -3.79 -5.84 15.24
N GLY A 68 -5.00 -6.33 14.94
CA GLY A 68 -5.53 -7.56 15.49
C GLY A 68 -5.67 -7.54 17.01
N LEU A 69 -6.91 -7.50 17.53
CA LEU A 69 -7.15 -7.58 18.97
C LEU A 69 -7.24 -9.03 19.45
N CYS A 70 -7.79 -9.92 18.63
CA CYS A 70 -7.96 -11.34 18.94
C CYS A 70 -8.07 -12.18 17.65
N SER A 71 -8.01 -13.51 17.80
CA SER A 71 -8.16 -14.45 16.68
C SER A 71 -9.59 -14.49 16.14
N ASN A 72 -10.56 -14.94 16.94
CA ASN A 72 -11.97 -15.11 16.54
C ASN A 72 -12.98 -14.83 17.68
N ASN A 73 -12.60 -14.96 18.97
CA ASN A 73 -13.48 -14.72 20.12
C ASN A 73 -12.97 -13.51 20.93
N CYS A 74 -13.29 -12.31 20.46
CA CYS A 74 -12.94 -11.09 21.18
C CYS A 74 -13.90 -10.87 22.37
N PRO A 75 -13.40 -10.44 23.53
CA PRO A 75 -14.26 -9.92 24.60
C PRO A 75 -15.08 -8.73 24.08
N GLU A 76 -16.31 -8.55 24.56
CA GLU A 76 -17.17 -7.39 24.25
C GLU A 76 -17.63 -7.25 22.78
N ASP A 77 -17.66 -8.33 21.99
CA ASP A 77 -18.12 -8.32 20.58
C ASP A 77 -17.36 -7.32 19.67
N VAL A 78 -16.14 -6.93 20.04
CA VAL A 78 -15.32 -6.04 19.21
C VAL A 78 -14.74 -6.78 17.99
N ASN A 79 -14.58 -6.04 16.89
CA ASN A 79 -14.03 -6.58 15.64
C ASN A 79 -12.60 -7.11 15.84
N ALA A 80 -12.42 -8.41 15.61
CA ALA A 80 -11.16 -9.13 15.81
C ALA A 80 -9.97 -8.57 15.02
N PHE A 81 -10.25 -8.02 13.83
CA PHE A 81 -9.25 -7.60 12.86
C PHE A 81 -8.60 -6.25 13.19
N GLY A 82 -9.22 -5.37 13.99
CA GLY A 82 -8.67 -4.05 14.30
C GLY A 82 -8.50 -3.13 13.07
N VAL A 83 -7.49 -2.26 13.10
CA VAL A 83 -7.13 -1.32 12.01
C VAL A 83 -5.75 -1.62 11.42
N ASN A 84 -5.37 -0.93 10.32
CA ASN A 84 -4.04 -0.99 9.72
C ASN A 84 -2.93 -0.65 10.74
N GLN A 85 -2.08 -1.62 11.07
CA GLN A 85 -0.99 -1.46 12.05
C GLN A 85 0.13 -0.60 11.42
N PRO A 86 0.65 0.43 12.12
CA PRO A 86 1.81 1.18 11.66
C PRO A 86 3.13 0.49 12.01
N GLY A 87 4.08 0.50 11.06
CA GLY A 87 5.42 -0.07 11.23
C GLY A 87 5.66 -1.53 10.81
N PRO A 88 4.67 -2.39 10.45
CA PRO A 88 4.97 -3.70 9.87
C PRO A 88 5.92 -3.61 8.68
N TYR A 89 6.83 -4.55 8.60
CA TYR A 89 7.81 -4.66 7.54
C TYR A 89 7.56 -5.92 6.73
N VAL A 90 7.23 -5.76 5.46
CA VAL A 90 6.93 -6.85 4.53
C VAL A 90 8.13 -7.05 3.62
N MET A 91 8.56 -8.29 3.42
CA MET A 91 9.64 -8.67 2.50
C MET A 91 9.22 -9.92 1.74
N TYR A 92 9.48 -9.98 0.44
CA TYR A 92 9.37 -11.23 -0.31
C TYR A 92 10.71 -11.65 -0.89
N THR A 93 10.79 -12.92 -1.22
CA THR A 93 11.87 -13.56 -1.97
C THR A 93 11.23 -14.41 -3.07
N THR A 94 11.69 -14.23 -4.31
CA THR A 94 11.24 -15.00 -5.47
C THR A 94 12.37 -15.18 -6.47
N MET A 95 12.27 -16.15 -7.37
CA MET A 95 13.14 -16.24 -8.55
C MET A 95 12.54 -15.50 -9.76
N ASP A 96 13.37 -14.89 -10.60
CA ASP A 96 12.96 -14.37 -11.89
C ASP A 96 13.07 -15.41 -13.02
N SER A 97 12.61 -15.04 -14.23
CA SER A 97 12.65 -15.92 -15.40
C SER A 97 14.05 -16.31 -15.85
N ASN A 98 15.08 -15.59 -15.41
CA ASN A 98 16.47 -15.86 -15.74
C ASN A 98 17.16 -16.70 -14.64
N GLY A 99 16.45 -17.06 -13.57
CA GLY A 99 17.00 -17.84 -12.46
C GLY A 99 17.63 -17.00 -11.35
N TYR A 100 17.54 -15.67 -11.41
CA TYR A 100 18.11 -14.81 -10.38
C TYR A 100 17.12 -14.58 -9.23
N MET A 101 17.64 -14.60 -8.02
CA MET A 101 16.87 -14.28 -6.82
C MET A 101 16.53 -12.78 -6.80
N LYS A 102 15.25 -12.49 -6.64
CA LYS A 102 14.67 -11.17 -6.46
C LYS A 102 14.09 -11.04 -5.07
N ASN A 103 14.52 -9.99 -4.38
CA ASN A 103 14.04 -9.64 -3.06
C ASN A 103 13.49 -8.22 -3.13
N ALA A 104 12.35 -7.97 -2.50
CA ALA A 104 11.90 -6.62 -2.24
C ALA A 104 11.27 -6.55 -0.85
N SER A 105 11.28 -5.35 -0.30
CA SER A 105 10.72 -5.09 1.01
C SER A 105 10.17 -3.68 1.11
N ALA A 106 9.16 -3.51 1.95
CA ALA A 106 8.54 -2.23 2.22
C ALA A 106 7.86 -2.21 3.59
N GLY A 107 7.87 -1.03 4.22
CA GLY A 107 7.19 -0.78 5.49
C GLY A 107 5.77 -0.27 5.26
N GLN A 108 4.82 -0.80 6.02
CA GLN A 108 3.45 -0.32 6.06
C GLN A 108 3.35 0.93 6.94
N LEU A 109 2.64 1.94 6.44
CA LEU A 109 2.42 3.23 7.13
C LEU A 109 3.75 3.89 7.58
N SER A 110 4.79 3.83 6.75
CA SER A 110 6.14 4.32 7.04
C SER A 110 6.31 5.84 7.07
N GLN A 111 5.21 6.59 7.28
CA GLN A 111 5.15 8.04 7.11
C GLN A 111 6.22 8.79 7.91
N SER A 112 7.06 9.56 7.22
CA SER A 112 8.01 10.49 7.82
C SER A 112 7.77 11.95 7.42
N ALA A 113 6.79 12.21 6.55
CA ALA A 113 6.51 13.53 5.97
C ALA A 113 5.14 14.09 6.38
N HIS A 114 5.08 15.42 6.53
CA HIS A 114 3.86 16.18 6.80
C HIS A 114 2.89 16.07 5.60
N PHE A 115 1.62 15.73 5.85
CA PHE A 115 0.58 15.47 4.84
C PHE A 115 0.84 14.30 3.86
N SER A 116 1.58 13.27 4.28
CA SER A 116 1.69 12.06 3.45
C SER A 116 0.37 11.29 3.42
N LEU A 117 -0.19 11.10 2.21
CA LEU A 117 -1.28 10.16 1.99
C LEU A 117 -0.65 8.82 1.64
N GLN A 118 -0.71 7.85 2.56
CA GLN A 118 -0.25 6.49 2.29
C GLN A 118 -1.43 5.56 2.09
N LEU A 119 -1.21 4.54 1.27
CA LEU A 119 -2.16 3.46 1.09
C LEU A 119 -2.30 2.65 2.39
N PRO A 120 -3.47 2.08 2.67
CA PRO A 120 -3.68 1.24 3.84
C PRO A 120 -2.97 -0.13 3.72
N TYR A 121 -2.38 -0.43 2.55
CA TYR A 121 -1.60 -1.63 2.25
C TYR A 121 -0.27 -1.29 1.59
N THR A 122 0.65 -2.25 1.65
CA THR A 122 1.92 -2.21 0.95
C THR A 122 1.81 -2.93 -0.39
N VAL A 123 2.21 -2.26 -1.48
CA VAL A 123 2.31 -2.86 -2.82
C VAL A 123 3.76 -3.20 -3.12
N LEU A 124 4.01 -4.45 -3.48
CA LEU A 124 5.33 -4.97 -3.83
C LEU A 124 5.27 -5.55 -5.25
N GLY A 125 5.98 -4.93 -6.19
CA GLY A 125 5.99 -5.34 -7.60
C GLY A 125 6.90 -6.56 -7.83
N LEU A 126 6.39 -7.55 -8.56
CA LEU A 126 7.09 -8.79 -8.93
C LEU A 126 7.63 -8.76 -10.37
N GLY A 127 7.13 -7.80 -11.17
CA GLY A 127 7.46 -7.66 -12.58
C GLY A 127 6.66 -8.61 -13.46
N ARG A 128 7.11 -8.79 -14.72
CA ARG A 128 6.28 -9.41 -15.77
C ARG A 128 6.19 -10.94 -15.69
N SER A 129 7.18 -11.59 -15.08
CA SER A 129 7.37 -13.04 -15.23
C SER A 129 7.14 -13.84 -13.95
N ALA A 130 6.96 -13.19 -12.80
CA ALA A 130 6.84 -13.86 -11.50
C ALA A 130 5.40 -13.76 -10.99
N ASN A 131 4.62 -14.83 -11.20
CA ASN A 131 3.27 -15.00 -10.68
C ASN A 131 3.23 -15.84 -9.38
N PHE A 132 4.39 -16.07 -8.79
CA PHE A 132 4.56 -16.91 -7.62
C PHE A 132 5.60 -16.27 -6.70
N LEU A 133 5.42 -16.41 -5.40
CA LEU A 133 6.37 -16.02 -4.38
C LEU A 133 6.85 -17.25 -3.64
N ASP A 134 8.17 -17.46 -3.62
CA ASP A 134 8.79 -18.55 -2.87
C ASP A 134 8.56 -18.33 -1.36
N HIS A 135 8.86 -17.12 -0.89
CA HIS A 135 8.67 -16.74 0.50
C HIS A 135 8.16 -15.30 0.64
N LEU A 136 7.18 -15.12 1.52
CA LEU A 136 6.73 -13.82 2.02
C LEU A 136 6.97 -13.78 3.53
N PHE A 137 7.65 -12.75 3.99
CA PHE A 137 7.98 -12.50 5.39
C PHE A 137 7.33 -11.20 5.85
N VAL A 138 6.71 -11.24 7.02
CA VAL A 138 6.14 -10.07 7.67
C VAL A 138 6.68 -10.00 9.08
N GLY A 139 7.38 -8.91 9.38
CA GLY A 139 7.81 -8.54 10.73
C GLY A 139 6.88 -7.48 11.30
N ILE A 140 6.49 -7.64 12.56
CA ILE A 140 5.59 -6.70 13.24
C ILE A 140 6.35 -6.01 14.37
N PRO A 141 6.25 -4.67 14.49
CA PRO A 141 6.90 -3.93 15.57
C PRO A 141 6.36 -4.39 16.92
N ARG A 142 7.26 -4.51 17.88
CA ARG A 142 6.99 -5.02 19.23
C ARG A 142 6.59 -3.90 20.17
N GLN A 143 5.97 -4.27 21.28
CA GLN A 143 5.79 -3.33 22.38
C GLN A 143 7.14 -3.13 23.12
N PRO A 144 7.39 -1.93 23.67
CA PRO A 144 8.57 -1.68 24.50
C PRO A 144 8.61 -2.67 25.68
N GLY A 145 9.70 -3.43 25.80
CA GLY A 145 9.90 -4.43 26.86
C GLY A 145 9.73 -5.89 26.42
N GLU A 146 9.20 -6.14 25.22
CA GLU A 146 9.12 -7.49 24.67
C GLU A 146 10.40 -7.92 23.95
N THR A 147 10.89 -9.12 24.26
CA THR A 147 12.10 -9.70 23.65
C THR A 147 11.79 -10.54 22.41
N PHE A 148 10.57 -11.09 22.29
CA PHE A 148 10.18 -11.99 21.21
C PHE A 148 9.90 -11.24 19.89
N VAL A 149 10.48 -11.71 18.79
CA VAL A 149 10.25 -11.13 17.46
C VAL A 149 9.00 -11.75 16.85
N TYR A 150 7.96 -10.96 16.64
CA TYR A 150 6.81 -11.42 15.86
C TYR A 150 7.15 -11.41 14.37
N ARG A 151 7.27 -12.61 13.79
CA ARG A 151 7.54 -12.83 12.37
C ARG A 151 6.59 -13.90 11.83
N LYS A 152 5.86 -13.58 10.77
CA LYS A 152 5.05 -14.54 10.01
C LYS A 152 5.73 -14.80 8.67
N SER A 153 5.81 -16.07 8.29
CA SER A 153 6.36 -16.49 7.00
C SER A 153 5.37 -17.37 6.26
N LEU A 154 5.08 -17.01 5.01
CA LEU A 154 4.26 -17.78 4.09
C LEU A 154 5.17 -18.27 2.97
N ALA A 155 4.99 -19.51 2.56
CA ALA A 155 5.76 -20.11 1.47
C ALA A 155 4.82 -20.51 0.33
N GLY A 156 5.32 -20.42 -0.89
CA GLY A 156 4.63 -20.87 -2.09
C GLY A 156 3.31 -20.17 -2.37
N LEU A 157 3.31 -18.85 -2.32
CA LEU A 157 2.11 -18.05 -2.55
C LEU A 157 1.93 -17.79 -4.05
N HIS A 158 0.82 -18.26 -4.63
CA HIS A 158 0.43 -17.88 -5.97
C HIS A 158 -0.17 -16.47 -5.96
N VAL A 159 0.32 -15.61 -6.85
CA VAL A 159 -0.01 -14.19 -6.84
C VAL A 159 -1.15 -13.96 -7.82
N HIS A 160 -2.35 -13.88 -7.27
CA HIS A 160 -3.51 -13.27 -7.90
C HIS A 160 -3.70 -11.86 -7.33
N THR A 161 -4.41 -10.98 -8.04
CA THR A 161 -4.69 -9.57 -7.73
C THR A 161 -5.49 -9.32 -6.43
N ARG A 162 -5.49 -10.26 -5.49
CA ARG A 162 -6.23 -10.20 -4.22
C ARG A 162 -5.34 -9.64 -3.11
N LEU A 163 -5.93 -8.82 -2.24
CA LEU A 163 -5.30 -8.32 -1.03
C LEU A 163 -5.02 -9.45 -0.04
N LEU A 164 -3.78 -9.56 0.44
CA LEU A 164 -3.42 -10.45 1.54
C LEU A 164 -3.57 -9.71 2.88
N LEU A 165 -4.56 -10.12 3.66
CA LEU A 165 -4.81 -9.62 5.00
C LEU A 165 -4.08 -10.49 6.03
N LEU A 166 -3.26 -9.86 6.87
CA LEU A 166 -2.53 -10.53 7.94
C LEU A 166 -2.95 -9.98 9.29
N ASN A 167 -3.68 -10.80 10.05
CA ASN A 167 -3.99 -10.55 11.45
C ASN A 167 -2.88 -11.14 12.35
N PRO A 168 -2.20 -10.34 13.19
CA PRO A 168 -1.17 -10.82 14.11
C PRO A 168 -1.71 -11.78 15.18
N ALA A 169 -3.00 -11.70 15.50
CA ALA A 169 -3.64 -12.54 16.50
C ALA A 169 -4.00 -13.96 15.98
N GLN A 170 -3.70 -14.28 14.72
CA GLN A 170 -3.91 -15.59 14.07
C GLN A 170 -2.58 -16.29 13.75
#